data_AF-A0A962JSW3-F1
#
_entry.id   AF-A0A962JSW3-F1
#
_cell.length_a   1.000
_cell.length_b   1.000
_cell.length_c   1.000
_cell.angle_alpha   90.00
_cell.angle_beta   90.00
_cell.angle_gamma   90.00
#
_symmetry.space_group_name_H-M   'P 1'
#
loop_
_entity.id
_entity.type
_entity.pdbx_description
1 polymer ?
#
loop_
_entity_poly.entity_id
_entity_poly.type
_entity_poly.pdbx_seq_one_letter_code
_entity_poly.pdbx_strand_id
1 'polypeptide(L)' 'MNDDRLVDIETKVAYQEDTVQALNDALCQQQRRIDQLALQLKVLAEKMGDLAVAREGEKQEQEIPPHY' A
#
# COMPACT_ATOMS: atom_id res chain seq x y z
N MET A 1 -0.72 48.91 -14.36
CA MET A 1 -1.73 48.80 -13.28
C MET A 1 -2.64 47.59 -13.47
N ASN A 2 -3.40 47.45 -14.57
CA ASN A 2 -4.19 46.21 -14.81
C ASN A 2 -3.32 45.05 -15.32
N ASP A 3 -2.35 45.32 -16.20
CA ASP A 3 -1.45 44.28 -16.73
C ASP A 3 -0.55 43.67 -15.64
N ASP A 4 -0.05 44.48 -14.71
CA ASP A 4 0.79 43.97 -13.60
C ASP A 4 0.03 42.98 -12.71
N ARG A 5 -1.26 43.25 -12.44
CA ARG A 5 -2.12 42.33 -11.67
C ARG A 5 -2.39 41.04 -12.43
N LEU A 6 -2.49 41.13 -13.77
CA LEU A 6 -2.71 39.96 -14.62
C LEU A 6 -1.47 39.07 -14.65
N VAL A 7 -0.29 39.66 -14.81
CA VAL A 7 1.01 38.96 -14.73
C VAL A 7 1.23 38.30 -13.37
N ASP A 8 0.87 38.99 -12.28
CA ASP A 8 0.95 38.43 -10.93
C ASP A 8 0.04 37.19 -10.75
N ILE A 9 -1.16 37.23 -11.34
CA ILE A 9 -2.09 36.11 -11.29
C ILE A 9 -1.57 34.94 -12.12
N GLU A 10 -1.13 35.19 -13.36
CA GLU A 10 -0.56 34.14 -14.22
C GLU A 10 0.65 33.46 -13.58
N THR A 11 1.53 34.25 -12.96
CA THR A 11 2.68 33.73 -12.22
C THR A 11 2.24 32.84 -11.06
N LYS A 12 1.24 33.28 -10.27
CA LYS A 12 0.70 32.47 -9.17
C LYS A 12 0.03 31.20 -9.66
N VAL A 13 -0.70 31.25 -10.77
CA VAL A 13 -1.34 30.09 -11.37
C VAL A 13 -0.29 29.07 -11.82
N ALA A 14 0.75 29.50 -12.52
CA ALA A 14 1.84 28.61 -12.93
C ALA A 14 2.49 27.90 -11.73
N TYR A 15 2.79 28.62 -10.65
CA TYR A 15 3.32 27.99 -9.43
C TYR A 15 2.34 27.00 -8.79
N GLN A 16 1.05 27.29 -8.84
CA GLN A 16 0.02 26.39 -8.31
C GLN A 16 -0.11 25.14 -9.17
N GLU A 17 -0.06 25.25 -10.49
CA GLU A 17 -0.06 24.12 -11.41
C GLU A 17 1.15 23.21 -11.17
N ASP A 18 2.35 23.79 -11.05
CA ASP A 18 3.57 23.04 -10.72
C ASP A 18 3.45 22.33 -9.36
N THR A 19 2.89 23.01 -8.36
CA THR A 19 2.67 22.43 -7.03
C THR A 19 1.68 21.27 -7.09
N VAL A 20 0.58 21.42 -7.81
CA VAL A 20 -0.43 20.37 -7.99
C VAL A 20 0.18 19.15 -8.68
N GLN A 21 0.99 19.37 -9.73
CA GLN A 21 1.68 18.28 -10.42
C GLN A 21 2.64 17.53 -9.48
N ALA A 22 3.45 18.26 -8.71
CA ALA A 22 4.38 17.66 -7.75
C ALA A 22 3.66 16.86 -6.66
N LEU A 23 2.53 17.37 -6.16
CA LEU A 23 1.71 16.66 -5.18
C LEU A 23 1.08 15.40 -5.77
N ASN A 24 0.59 15.47 -7.01
CA ASN A 24 0.03 14.31 -7.71
C ASN A 24 1.10 13.22 -7.90
N ASP A 25 2.29 13.59 -8.34
CA ASP A 25 3.40 12.65 -8.52
C ASP A 25 3.79 11.97 -7.20
N ALA A 26 3.86 12.74 -6.11
CA ALA A 26 4.12 12.22 -4.78
C ALA A 26 3.01 11.27 -4.31
N LEU A 27 1.74 11.61 -4.54
CA LEU A 27 0.59 10.76 -4.20
C LEU A 27 0.61 9.45 -4.98
N CYS A 28 0.87 9.49 -6.29
CA CYS A 28 0.99 8.29 -7.11
C CYS A 28 2.17 7.40 -6.68
N GLN A 29 3.28 7.97 -6.23
CA GLN A 29 4.40 7.20 -5.67
C GLN A 29 4.02 6.55 -4.33
N GLN A 30 3.33 7.28 -3.46
CA GLN A 30 2.84 6.74 -2.19
C GLN A 30 1.84 5.62 -2.39
N GLN A 31 0.89 5.77 -3.31
CA GLN A 31 -0.10 4.72 -3.62
C GLN A 31 0.58 3.43 -4.09
N ARG A 32 1.54 3.54 -5.02
CA ARG A 32 2.32 2.37 -5.47
C ARG A 32 3.03 1.65 -4.32
N ARG A 33 3.57 2.40 -3.36
CA ARG A 33 4.22 1.81 -2.17
C ARG A 33 3.22 1.16 -1.23
N ILE A 34 2.03 1.75 -1.05
CA ILE A 34 0.94 1.15 -0.28
C ILE A 34 0.49 -0.17 -0.92
N ASP A 35 0.31 -0.19 -2.23
CA ASP A 35 -0.12 -1.40 -2.96
C ASP A 35 0.91 -2.54 -2.82
N GLN A 36 2.20 -2.21 -2.91
CA GLN A 36 3.28 -3.16 -2.67
C GLN A 36 3.28 -3.71 -1.24
N LEU A 37 3.12 -2.85 -0.24
CA LEU A 37 3.05 -3.26 1.16
C LEU A 37 1.81 -4.12 1.43
N ALA A 38 0.66 -3.76 0.87
CA ALA A 38 -0.58 -4.52 0.99
C ALA A 38 -0.42 -5.93 0.40
N LEU A 39 0.23 -6.06 -0.76
CA LEU A 39 0.53 -7.36 -1.36
C LEU A 39 1.46 -8.20 -0.48
N GLN A 40 2.53 -7.59 0.05
CA GLN A 40 3.47 -8.29 0.94
C GLN A 40 2.78 -8.78 2.22
N LEU A 41 1.92 -7.96 2.82
CA LEU A 41 1.14 -8.34 3.99
C LEU A 41 0.19 -9.50 3.69
N LYS A 42 -0.46 -9.49 2.52
CA LYS A 42 -1.33 -10.60 2.10
C LYS A 42 -0.55 -11.92 2.00
N VAL A 43 0.60 -11.90 1.32
CA VAL A 43 1.46 -13.10 1.20
C VAL A 43 1.95 -13.58 2.56
N LEU A 44 2.30 -12.65 3.46
CA LEU A 44 2.73 -13.01 4.81
C LEU A 44 1.58 -13.68 5.60
N ALA A 45 0.37 -13.14 5.51
CA ALA A 45 -0.80 -13.70 6.16
C ALA A 45 -1.13 -15.11 5.65
N GLU A 46 -1.06 -15.33 4.32
CA GLU A 46 -1.24 -16.66 3.71
C GLU A 46 -0.21 -17.66 4.26
N LYS A 47 1.08 -17.30 4.26
CA LYS A 47 2.14 -18.17 4.82
C LYS A 47 1.94 -18.50 6.30
N MET A 48 1.47 -17.53 7.10
CA MET A 48 1.18 -17.78 8.51
C MET A 48 -0.01 -18.73 8.69
N GLY A 49 -1.03 -18.63 7.83
CA GLY A 49 -2.14 -19.59 7.77
C GLY A 49 -1.67 -20.99 7.42
N ASP A 50 -0.87 -21.14 6.36
CA ASP A 50 -0.34 -22.44 5.93
C ASP A 50 0.49 -23.12 7.02
N LEU A 51 1.33 -22.35 7.74
CA LEU A 51 2.10 -22.85 8.87
C LEU A 51 1.22 -23.29 10.05
N ALA A 52 0.11 -22.59 10.30
CA ALA A 52 -0.84 -22.97 11.34
C ALA A 52 -1.54 -24.31 10.99
N VAL A 53 -1.98 -24.47 9.73
CA VAL A 53 -2.60 -25.71 9.24
C VAL A 53 -1.60 -26.88 9.27
N ALA A 54 -0.36 -26.68 8.84
CA ALA A 54 0.68 -27.71 8.91
C ALA A 54 0.90 -28.21 10.35
N ARG A 55 0.94 -27.29 11.31
CA ARG A 55 1.09 -27.63 12.74
C ARG A 55 -0.11 -28.38 13.32
N GLU A 56 -1.32 -28.13 12.81
CA GLU A 56 -2.52 -28.88 13.21
C GLU A 56 -2.53 -30.30 12.61
N GLY A 57 -2.12 -30.45 11.35
CA GLY A 57 -1.96 -31.76 10.69
C GLY A 57 -0.94 -32.65 11.40
N GLU A 58 0.22 -32.10 11.79
CA GLU A 58 1.25 -32.81 12.57
C GLU A 58 0.74 -33.29 13.94
N LYS A 59 -0.17 -32.55 14.58
CA LYS A 59 -0.79 -32.95 15.85
C LYS A 59 -1.80 -34.08 15.66
N GLN A 60 -2.60 -34.03 14.59
CA GLN A 60 -3.59 -35.06 14.28
C GLN A 60 -2.93 -36.40 13.90
N GLU A 61 -1.80 -36.38 13.20
CA GLU A 61 -1.03 -37.60 12.89
C GLU A 61 -0.36 -38.24 14.13
N GLN A 62 -0.18 -37.48 15.22
CA GLN A 62 0.40 -37.96 16.47
C GLN A 62 -0.63 -38.50 17.47
N GLU A 63 -1.93 -38.37 17.21
CA GLU A 63 -2.94 -38.99 18.06
C GLU A 63 -2.98 -40.50 17.82
N ILE A 64 -2.44 -41.26 18.78
CA ILE A 64 -2.46 -42.72 18.80
C ILE A 64 -3.92 -43.18 18.83
N PRO A 65 -4.38 -44.03 17.88
CA PRO A 65 -5.78 -44.46 17.85
C PRO A 65 -6.15 -45.21 19.14
N PRO A 66 -7.37 -44.98 19.67
CA PRO A 66 -7.81 -45.63 20.90
C PRO A 66 -7.93 -47.14 20.66
N HIS A 67 -7.12 -47.92 21.38
CA HIS A 67 -7.30 -49.36 21.44
C HIS A 67 -8.49 -49.70 22.32
N TYR A 68 -9.57 -50.20 21.70
CA TYR A 68 -10.72 -50.83 22.34
C TYR A 68 -10.50 -52.33 22.53
#